data_AF-A0A3D3TKG7-F1
#
_entry.id   AF-A0A3D3TKG7-F1
#
_cell.length_a   1.000
_cell.length_b   1.000
_cell.length_c   1.000
_cell.angle_alpha   90.00
_cell.angle_beta   90.00
_cell.angle_gamma   90.00
#
_symmetry.space_group_name_H-M   'P 1'
#
loop_
_entity.id
_entity.type
_entity.pdbx_description
1 polymer ?
#
loop_
_entity_poly.entity_id
_entity_poly.type
_entity_poly.pdbx_seq_one_letter_code
_entity_poly.pdbx_strand_id
1 'polypeptide(L)'
;MRSWKFFCYLFIVISSTILFSCGSKKTPVKYSDLHSPKREFRGAWIQTAWQERYRSMNSSQMKQYFTDMLDKLKASGINAVIFQVRPQADAFYFSQIEPWSAFLTGVQGKALPDGFDPLAFLVEECHKRNMELHAWLNPYRVKLSENQTLIKDHLYYKEPHRFVKYGTQIFFDPG
;
A
#
# COMPACT_ATOMS: atom_id res chain seq x y z
N MET A 1 10.35 61.68 28.13
CA MET A 1 11.40 60.62 28.20
C MET A 1 11.02 59.40 29.06
N ARG A 2 9.72 59.14 29.32
CA ARG A 2 9.27 58.04 30.23
C ARG A 2 8.63 56.85 29.49
N SER A 3 8.22 57.00 28.23
CA SER A 3 7.58 55.94 27.44
C SER A 3 8.54 54.99 26.72
N TRP A 4 9.74 55.46 26.33
CA TRP A 4 10.74 54.63 25.65
C TRP A 4 11.23 53.49 26.57
N LYS A 5 11.49 53.78 27.85
CA LYS A 5 11.94 52.78 28.83
C LYS A 5 10.92 51.65 29.03
N PHE A 6 9.62 51.97 28.96
CA PHE A 6 8.54 50.99 29.05
C PHE A 6 8.47 50.11 27.79
N PHE A 7 8.62 50.71 26.61
CA PHE A 7 8.62 49.97 25.35
C PHE A 7 9.83 49.04 25.23
N CYS A 8 11.02 49.49 25.65
CA CYS A 8 12.20 48.63 25.73
C CYS A 8 12.04 47.48 26.73
N TYR A 9 11.45 47.72 27.91
CA TYR A 9 11.20 46.66 28.89
C TYR A 9 10.21 45.63 28.36
N LEU A 10 9.13 46.08 27.72
CA LEU A 10 8.14 45.19 27.12
C LEU A 10 8.75 44.36 25.98
N PHE A 11 9.61 44.96 25.16
CA PHE A 11 10.30 44.26 24.07
C PHE A 11 11.31 43.22 24.59
N ILE A 12 12.04 43.54 25.68
CA ILE A 12 12.96 42.60 26.31
C ILE A 12 12.22 41.42 26.95
N VAL A 13 11.07 41.68 27.61
CA VAL A 13 10.25 40.62 28.22
C VAL A 13 9.63 39.71 27.15
N ILE A 14 9.10 40.26 26.06
CA ILE A 14 8.52 39.48 24.95
C ILE A 14 9.60 38.70 24.18
N SER A 15 10.78 39.29 23.96
CA SER A 15 11.89 38.59 23.32
C SER A 15 12.41 37.44 24.19
N SER A 16 12.41 37.61 25.52
CA SER A 16 12.82 36.56 26.46
C SER A 16 11.84 35.39 26.49
N THR A 17 10.53 35.64 26.45
CA THR A 17 9.52 34.54 26.48
C THR A 17 9.51 33.70 25.20
N ILE A 18 9.83 34.29 24.04
CA ILE A 18 9.92 33.55 22.76
C ILE A 18 11.13 32.60 22.74
N LEU A 19 12.25 32.96 23.39
CA LEU A 19 13.46 32.13 23.44
C LEU A 19 13.34 30.91 24.36
N PHE A 20 12.40 30.90 25.32
CA PHE A 20 12.19 29.76 26.22
C PHE A 20 11.05 28.82 25.80
N SER A 21 10.31 29.12 24.72
CA SER A 21 9.05 28.41 24.41
C SER A 21 9.16 27.22 23.45
N CYS A 22 10.33 26.83 22.93
CA CYS A 22 10.36 25.71 21.99
C CYS A 22 11.62 24.85 22.11
N GLY A 23 11.64 24.01 23.14
CA GLY A 23 12.49 22.82 23.19
C GLY A 23 11.60 21.61 23.35
N SER A 24 11.06 21.06 22.25
CA SER A 24 10.46 19.72 22.30
C SER A 24 11.57 18.75 22.66
N LYS A 25 11.62 18.33 23.93
CA LYS A 25 12.58 17.32 24.39
C LYS A 25 12.26 16.05 23.61
N LYS A 26 13.06 15.76 22.60
CA LYS A 26 13.05 14.45 21.93
C LYS A 26 13.53 13.44 22.97
N THR A 27 12.61 12.90 23.75
CA THR A 27 12.92 11.77 24.64
C THR A 27 13.40 10.64 23.73
N PRO A 28 14.65 10.19 23.82
CA PRO A 28 15.10 9.06 23.05
C PRO A 28 14.23 7.87 23.45
N VAL A 29 13.56 7.25 22.47
CA VAL A 29 12.79 6.02 22.68
C VAL A 29 13.76 5.01 23.29
N LYS A 30 13.51 4.58 24.53
CA LYS A 30 14.34 3.56 25.14
C LYS A 30 13.92 2.22 24.54
N TYR A 31 14.89 1.35 24.26
CA TYR A 31 14.60 0.01 23.74
C TYR A 31 13.66 -0.79 24.66
N SER A 32 13.60 -0.45 25.95
CA SER A 32 12.64 -1.00 26.93
C SER A 32 11.17 -0.64 26.66
N ASP A 33 10.91 0.40 25.86
CA ASP A 33 9.55 0.83 25.47
C ASP A 33 9.03 0.02 24.25
N LEU A 34 9.90 -0.78 23.62
CA LEU A 34 9.52 -1.72 22.59
C LEU A 34 8.87 -2.94 23.24
N HIS A 35 7.56 -2.87 23.44
CA HIS A 35 6.79 -4.06 23.73
C HIS A 35 6.92 -5.03 22.55
N SER A 36 7.66 -6.12 22.75
CA SER A 36 7.62 -7.26 21.83
C SER A 36 6.15 -7.66 21.64
N PRO A 37 5.68 -7.84 20.39
CA PRO A 37 4.29 -8.19 20.14
C PRO A 37 3.93 -9.47 20.92
N LYS A 38 2.71 -9.52 21.47
CA LYS A 38 2.24 -10.65 22.30
C LYS A 38 2.37 -12.01 21.59
N ARG A 39 2.43 -12.00 20.25
CA ARG A 39 2.64 -13.19 19.41
C ARG A 39 3.67 -12.88 18.33
N GLU A 40 4.47 -13.88 18.01
CA GLU A 40 5.38 -13.89 16.86
C GLU A 40 4.58 -13.72 15.56
N PHE A 41 5.07 -12.86 14.66
CA PHE A 41 4.52 -12.70 13.32
C PHE A 41 5.04 -13.80 12.39
N ARG A 42 4.14 -14.58 11.80
CA ARG A 42 4.45 -15.66 10.86
C ARG A 42 3.65 -15.40 9.58
N GLY A 43 4.26 -14.58 8.72
CA GLY A 43 3.66 -14.10 7.48
C GLY A 43 4.00 -14.97 6.27
N ALA A 44 3.09 -15.03 5.30
CA ALA A 44 3.35 -15.57 3.97
C ALA A 44 2.98 -14.54 2.89
N TRP A 45 3.88 -14.31 1.93
CA TRP A 45 3.59 -13.47 0.77
C TRP A 45 2.76 -14.23 -0.27
N ILE A 46 1.67 -13.62 -0.72
CA ILE A 46 0.87 -14.09 -1.85
C ILE A 46 1.00 -13.05 -2.96
N GLN A 47 1.84 -13.37 -3.95
CA GLN A 47 2.12 -12.50 -5.07
C GLN A 47 1.07 -12.65 -6.19
N THR A 48 0.77 -11.54 -6.86
CA THR A 48 -0.15 -11.49 -8.00
C THR A 48 0.56 -11.22 -9.33
N ALA A 49 1.69 -10.51 -9.28
CA ALA A 49 2.54 -10.27 -10.44
C ALA A 49 3.06 -11.60 -11.02
N TRP A 50 3.02 -11.71 -12.35
CA TRP A 50 3.53 -12.84 -13.13
C TRP A 50 2.89 -14.20 -12.81
N GLN A 51 1.71 -14.20 -12.18
CA GLN A 51 0.95 -15.42 -11.94
C GLN A 51 -0.04 -15.67 -13.07
N GLU A 52 0.38 -16.43 -14.09
CA GLU A 52 -0.45 -16.72 -15.27
C GLU A 52 -1.75 -17.43 -14.93
N ARG A 53 -1.75 -18.25 -13.86
CA ARG A 53 -2.91 -19.04 -13.41
C ARG A 53 -4.18 -18.21 -13.22
N TYR A 54 -4.06 -16.96 -12.78
CA TYR A 54 -5.24 -16.13 -12.49
C TYR A 54 -6.01 -15.80 -13.76
N ARG A 55 -5.32 -15.67 -14.89
CA ARG A 55 -5.93 -15.36 -16.20
C ARG A 55 -6.84 -16.46 -16.72
N SER A 56 -6.61 -17.70 -16.29
CA SER A 56 -7.39 -18.86 -16.69
C SER A 56 -8.44 -19.28 -15.66
N MET A 57 -8.50 -18.60 -14.50
CA MET A 57 -9.44 -18.93 -13.42
C MET A 57 -10.68 -18.07 -13.52
N ASN A 58 -11.85 -18.70 -13.46
CA ASN A 58 -13.07 -18.00 -13.06
C ASN A 58 -13.11 -17.78 -11.54
N SER A 59 -14.07 -17.01 -11.07
CA SER A 59 -14.20 -16.63 -9.67
C SER A 59 -14.39 -17.84 -8.73
N SER A 60 -15.08 -18.89 -9.16
CA SER A 60 -15.24 -20.12 -8.37
C SER A 60 -13.90 -20.84 -8.17
N GLN A 61 -13.14 -21.02 -9.26
CA GLN A 61 -11.81 -21.63 -9.21
C GLN A 61 -10.83 -20.80 -8.36
N MET A 62 -10.89 -19.48 -8.47
CA MET A 62 -10.04 -18.58 -7.69
C MET A 62 -10.39 -18.63 -6.19
N LYS A 63 -11.68 -18.64 -5.85
CA LYS A 63 -12.14 -18.81 -4.46
C LYS A 63 -11.60 -20.11 -3.87
N GLN A 64 -11.81 -21.24 -4.57
CA GLN A 64 -11.31 -22.54 -4.12
C GLN A 64 -9.79 -22.55 -3.97
N TYR A 65 -9.06 -22.02 -4.95
CA TYR A 65 -7.60 -21.94 -4.89
C TYR A 65 -7.10 -21.15 -3.67
N PHE A 66 -7.71 -20.00 -3.37
CA PHE A 66 -7.34 -19.22 -2.20
C PHE A 66 -7.72 -19.90 -0.90
N THR A 67 -8.92 -20.48 -0.78
CA THR A 67 -9.34 -21.27 0.39
C THR A 67 -8.36 -22.40 0.68
N ASP A 68 -8.03 -23.22 -0.33
CA ASP A 68 -7.10 -24.36 -0.19
C ASP A 68 -5.69 -23.90 0.22
N MET A 69 -5.22 -22.77 -0.33
CA MET A 69 -3.93 -22.19 0.03
C MET A 69 -3.92 -21.69 1.47
N LEU A 70 -4.97 -20.97 1.90
CA LEU A 70 -5.09 -20.47 3.27
C LEU A 70 -5.17 -21.61 4.30
N ASP A 71 -5.87 -22.69 3.98
CA ASP A 71 -5.93 -23.89 4.84
C ASP A 71 -4.56 -24.51 5.05
N LYS A 72 -3.77 -24.64 3.97
CA LYS A 72 -2.39 -25.14 4.05
C LYS A 72 -1.49 -24.23 4.86
N LEU A 73 -1.54 -22.91 4.62
CA LEU A 73 -0.76 -21.93 5.37
C LEU A 73 -1.11 -21.99 6.87
N LYS A 74 -2.41 -22.06 7.20
CA LYS A 74 -2.88 -22.19 8.57
C LYS A 74 -2.36 -23.48 9.23
N ALA A 75 -2.43 -24.60 8.52
CA ALA A 75 -1.92 -25.89 9.01
C ALA A 75 -0.40 -25.86 9.26
N SER A 76 0.35 -25.05 8.50
CA SER A 76 1.77 -24.79 8.72
C SER A 76 2.08 -23.75 9.81
N GLY A 77 1.06 -23.23 10.50
CA GLY A 77 1.23 -22.28 11.62
C GLY A 77 1.32 -20.80 11.23
N ILE A 78 1.14 -20.46 9.95
CA ILE A 78 1.07 -19.06 9.48
C ILE A 78 -0.13 -18.35 10.12
N ASN A 79 0.09 -17.12 10.56
CA ASN A 79 -0.92 -16.29 11.21
C ASN A 79 -1.20 -14.96 10.47
N ALA A 80 -0.46 -14.67 9.40
CA ALA A 80 -0.67 -13.48 8.58
C ALA A 80 -0.42 -13.78 7.09
N VAL A 81 -1.20 -13.16 6.23
CA VAL A 81 -1.02 -13.17 4.77
C VAL A 81 -0.67 -11.76 4.31
N ILE A 82 0.33 -11.64 3.46
CA ILE A 82 0.75 -10.39 2.83
C ILE A 82 0.39 -10.49 1.34
N PHE A 83 -0.78 -9.97 0.98
CA PHE A 83 -1.36 -10.15 -0.35
C PHE A 83 -1.02 -8.97 -1.27
N GLN A 84 -0.49 -9.25 -2.45
CA GLN A 84 -0.13 -8.23 -3.44
C GLN A 84 -1.38 -7.65 -4.12
N VAL A 85 -1.97 -6.61 -3.51
CA VAL A 85 -3.19 -5.97 -4.02
C VAL A 85 -2.91 -5.02 -5.18
N ARG A 86 -1.70 -4.47 -5.26
CA ARG A 86 -1.29 -3.47 -6.27
C ARG A 86 0.07 -3.84 -6.88
N PRO A 87 0.13 -4.74 -7.88
CA PRO A 87 1.38 -5.18 -8.47
C PRO A 87 2.04 -4.15 -9.40
N GLN A 88 1.26 -3.37 -10.16
CA GLN A 88 1.76 -2.43 -11.18
C GLN A 88 0.69 -1.38 -11.56
N ALA A 89 0.50 -0.33 -10.74
CA ALA A 89 -0.48 0.74 -11.01
C ALA A 89 -1.85 0.22 -11.45
N ASP A 90 -2.29 -0.81 -10.74
CA ASP A 90 -3.48 -1.58 -11.01
C ASP A 90 -3.91 -2.34 -9.75
N ALA A 91 -5.11 -2.93 -9.74
CA ALA A 91 -5.75 -3.45 -8.53
C ALA A 91 -6.24 -4.90 -8.69
N PHE A 92 -6.05 -5.68 -7.61
CA PHE A 92 -6.73 -6.95 -7.35
C PHE A 92 -7.95 -6.77 -6.42
N TYR A 93 -8.62 -5.63 -6.56
CA TYR A 93 -9.79 -5.23 -5.79
C TYR A 93 -10.55 -4.16 -6.57
N PHE A 94 -11.83 -3.95 -6.23
CA PHE A 94 -12.60 -2.87 -6.82
C PHE A 94 -12.03 -1.51 -6.38
N SER A 95 -11.62 -0.68 -7.33
CA SER A 95 -11.07 0.65 -7.08
C SER A 95 -11.69 1.68 -8.02
N GLN A 96 -11.95 2.87 -7.48
CA GLN A 96 -12.35 4.03 -8.27
C GLN A 96 -11.13 4.81 -8.81
N ILE A 97 -9.92 4.44 -8.38
CA ILE A 97 -8.67 5.16 -8.67
C ILE A 97 -7.81 4.34 -9.63
N GLU A 98 -7.56 3.08 -9.30
CA GLU A 98 -6.69 2.17 -10.05
C GLU A 98 -7.52 1.25 -10.95
N PRO A 99 -7.07 0.93 -12.18
CA PRO A 99 -7.76 -0.04 -13.02
C PRO A 99 -7.56 -1.47 -12.50
N TRP A 100 -8.45 -2.39 -12.88
CA TRP A 100 -8.24 -3.82 -12.64
C TRP A 100 -6.91 -4.32 -13.23
N SER A 101 -6.24 -5.23 -12.53
CA SER A 101 -4.94 -5.71 -12.95
C SER A 101 -4.95 -6.56 -14.21
N ALA A 102 -3.97 -6.32 -15.09
CA ALA A 102 -3.71 -7.19 -16.23
C ALA A 102 -3.24 -8.59 -15.82
N PHE A 103 -2.73 -8.77 -14.59
CA PHE A 103 -2.39 -10.10 -14.07
C PHE A 103 -3.64 -10.91 -13.71
N LEU A 104 -4.79 -10.26 -13.48
CA LEU A 104 -6.04 -10.94 -13.17
C LEU A 104 -6.69 -11.56 -14.42
N THR A 105 -6.81 -10.80 -15.52
CA THR A 105 -7.57 -11.24 -16.71
C THR A 105 -6.77 -11.22 -18.01
N GLY A 106 -5.51 -10.80 -17.97
CA GLY A 106 -4.68 -10.57 -19.16
C GLY A 106 -4.84 -9.17 -19.77
N VAL A 107 -5.89 -8.43 -19.39
CA VAL A 107 -6.20 -7.09 -19.93
C VAL A 107 -6.39 -6.11 -18.78
N GLN A 108 -5.61 -5.03 -18.74
CA GLN A 108 -5.75 -4.00 -17.71
C GLN A 108 -7.12 -3.32 -17.81
N GLY A 109 -7.76 -3.07 -16.66
CA GLY A 109 -9.09 -2.47 -16.54
C GLY A 109 -10.25 -3.46 -16.72
N LYS A 110 -9.98 -4.73 -17.08
CA LYS A 110 -11.01 -5.75 -17.22
C LYS A 110 -11.19 -6.55 -15.92
N ALA A 111 -12.38 -6.43 -15.33
CA ALA A 111 -12.82 -7.23 -14.18
C ALA A 111 -13.19 -8.68 -14.58
N LEU A 112 -13.37 -9.55 -13.58
CA LEU A 112 -14.07 -10.82 -13.78
C LEU A 112 -15.57 -10.56 -14.05
N PRO A 113 -16.24 -11.37 -14.91
CA PRO A 113 -17.61 -11.07 -15.37
C PRO A 113 -18.68 -10.99 -14.28
N ASP A 114 -18.46 -11.64 -13.13
CA ASP A 114 -19.39 -11.72 -12.01
C ASP A 114 -19.12 -10.67 -10.92
N GLY A 115 -18.19 -9.74 -11.15
CA GLY A 115 -17.85 -8.68 -10.19
C GLY A 115 -17.09 -9.18 -8.96
N PHE A 116 -16.46 -10.36 -9.02
CA PHE A 116 -15.67 -10.89 -7.92
C PHE A 116 -14.52 -9.95 -7.52
N ASP A 117 -14.47 -9.58 -6.25
CA ASP A 117 -13.37 -8.83 -5.62
C ASP A 117 -12.46 -9.80 -4.83
N PRO A 118 -11.24 -10.10 -5.32
CA PRO A 118 -10.32 -11.02 -4.68
C PRO A 118 -9.85 -10.57 -3.29
N LEU A 119 -9.64 -9.27 -3.07
CA LEU A 119 -9.20 -8.74 -1.78
C LEU A 119 -10.31 -8.89 -0.74
N ALA A 120 -11.54 -8.48 -1.08
CA ALA A 120 -12.67 -8.61 -0.16
C ALA A 120 -12.85 -10.07 0.29
N PHE A 121 -12.79 -11.01 -0.66
CA PHE A 121 -12.86 -12.44 -0.37
C PHE A 121 -11.71 -12.93 0.52
N LEU A 122 -10.47 -12.55 0.22
CA LEU A 122 -9.30 -12.96 1.01
C LEU A 122 -9.34 -12.40 2.43
N VAL A 123 -9.83 -11.17 2.63
CA VAL A 123 -10.02 -10.59 3.97
C VAL A 123 -10.98 -11.46 4.78
N GLU A 124 -12.14 -11.78 4.22
CA GLU A 124 -13.13 -12.64 4.88
C GLU A 124 -12.57 -14.03 5.21
N GLU A 125 -11.91 -14.69 4.25
CA GLU A 125 -11.37 -16.04 4.42
C GLU A 125 -10.18 -16.11 5.39
N CYS A 126 -9.34 -15.06 5.44
CA CYS A 126 -8.28 -14.95 6.45
C CYS A 126 -8.87 -14.80 7.85
N HIS A 127 -9.85 -13.91 8.01
CA HIS A 127 -10.49 -13.68 9.31
C HIS A 127 -11.21 -14.91 9.84
N LYS A 128 -11.88 -15.70 8.99
CA LYS A 128 -12.48 -17.01 9.36
C LYS A 128 -11.45 -17.97 9.97
N ARG A 129 -10.18 -17.86 9.59
CA ARG A 129 -9.05 -18.69 10.06
C ARG A 129 -8.26 -18.04 11.18
N ASN A 130 -8.70 -16.89 11.70
CA ASN A 130 -7.95 -16.07 12.65
C ASN A 130 -6.52 -15.77 12.12
N MET A 131 -6.45 -15.34 10.87
CA MET A 131 -5.24 -14.86 10.21
C MET A 131 -5.41 -13.37 9.87
N GLU A 132 -4.36 -12.58 10.05
CA GLU A 132 -4.32 -11.20 9.58
C GLU A 132 -4.14 -11.15 8.07
N LEU A 133 -4.67 -10.11 7.41
CA LEU A 133 -4.35 -9.78 6.02
C LEU A 133 -3.70 -8.40 5.95
N HIS A 134 -2.51 -8.36 5.36
CA HIS A 134 -1.74 -7.14 5.10
C HIS A 134 -1.74 -6.87 3.60
N ALA A 135 -2.20 -5.70 3.20
CA ALA A 135 -2.20 -5.29 1.79
C ALA A 135 -0.79 -4.86 1.36
N TRP A 136 -0.20 -5.59 0.41
CA TRP A 136 1.07 -5.26 -0.21
C TRP A 136 0.89 -4.49 -1.51
N LEU A 137 1.46 -3.30 -1.56
CA LEU A 137 1.46 -2.41 -2.72
C LEU A 137 2.88 -2.24 -3.24
N ASN A 138 3.05 -2.31 -4.56
CA ASN A 138 4.20 -1.70 -5.23
C ASN A 138 3.83 -0.23 -5.49
N PRO A 139 4.53 0.77 -4.95
CA PRO A 139 4.13 2.17 -5.07
C PRO A 139 4.36 2.75 -6.47
N TYR A 140 5.58 2.61 -7.00
CA TYR A 140 6.01 3.40 -8.15
C TYR A 140 5.87 2.69 -9.48
N ARG A 141 5.78 1.36 -9.53
CA ARG A 141 5.77 0.62 -10.79
C ARG A 141 4.47 0.86 -11.59
N VAL A 142 4.59 1.18 -12.89
CA VAL A 142 3.44 1.47 -13.78
C VAL A 142 3.47 0.64 -15.07
N LYS A 143 4.63 0.55 -15.73
CA LYS A 143 4.81 -0.22 -16.97
C LYS A 143 6.16 -0.90 -16.95
N LEU A 144 6.21 -2.21 -17.24
CA LEU A 144 7.42 -3.04 -17.15
C LEU A 144 8.08 -3.33 -18.50
N SER A 145 7.41 -3.08 -19.62
CA SER A 145 7.99 -3.21 -20.95
C SER A 145 7.22 -2.37 -21.97
N GLU A 146 7.82 -2.03 -23.11
CA GLU A 146 7.18 -1.19 -24.13
C GLU A 146 5.90 -1.83 -24.71
N ASN A 147 5.84 -3.16 -24.72
CA ASN A 147 4.73 -3.96 -25.25
C ASN A 147 3.50 -4.00 -24.33
N GLN A 148 3.59 -3.52 -23.09
CA GLN A 148 2.44 -3.43 -22.20
C GLN A 148 1.57 -2.21 -22.54
N THR A 149 0.31 -2.46 -22.84
CA THR A 149 -0.67 -1.40 -23.11
C THR A 149 -1.39 -1.03 -21.82
N LEU A 150 -1.33 0.24 -21.44
CA LEU A 150 -2.16 0.80 -20.37
C LEU A 150 -3.57 1.09 -20.91
N ILE A 151 -4.60 0.95 -20.07
CA ILE A 151 -5.96 1.36 -20.45
C ILE A 151 -5.98 2.85 -20.87
N LYS A 152 -6.84 3.21 -21.82
CA LYS A 152 -6.89 4.56 -22.41
C LYS A 152 -7.04 5.67 -21.37
N ASP A 153 -7.78 5.41 -20.30
CA ASP A 153 -8.07 6.39 -19.24
C ASP A 153 -7.09 6.34 -18.06
N HIS A 154 -5.95 5.62 -18.21
CA HIS A 154 -4.93 5.49 -17.17
C HIS A 154 -4.34 6.86 -16.80
N LEU A 155 -4.02 7.05 -15.51
CA LEU A 155 -3.48 8.28 -14.96
C LEU A 155 -2.23 8.79 -15.70
N TYR A 156 -1.41 7.86 -16.19
CA TYR A 156 -0.26 8.15 -17.07
C TYR A 156 -0.57 9.09 -18.23
N TYR A 157 -1.72 8.93 -18.90
CA TYR A 157 -2.10 9.78 -20.02
C TYR A 157 -2.71 11.11 -19.57
N LYS A 158 -3.32 11.15 -18.38
CA LYS A 158 -3.99 12.34 -17.82
C LYS A 158 -3.01 13.29 -17.14
N GLU A 159 -2.02 12.76 -16.44
CA GLU A 159 -1.03 13.50 -15.65
C GLU A 159 0.40 13.00 -15.94
N PRO A 160 0.88 13.10 -17.19
CA PRO A 160 2.16 12.51 -17.61
C PRO A 160 3.37 13.05 -16.84
N HIS A 161 3.28 14.26 -16.27
CA HIS A 161 4.33 14.87 -15.47
C HIS A 161 4.62 14.15 -14.15
N ARG A 162 3.75 13.22 -13.71
CA ARG A 162 3.95 12.41 -12.50
C ARG A 162 4.76 11.14 -12.73
N PHE A 163 5.32 10.98 -13.93
CA PHE A 163 5.94 9.73 -14.36
C PHE A 163 7.32 9.95 -14.96
N VAL A 164 8.20 8.99 -14.72
CA VAL A 164 9.54 8.93 -15.31
C VAL A 164 9.70 7.65 -16.12
N LYS A 165 10.29 7.77 -17.31
CA LYS A 165 10.70 6.62 -18.13
C LYS A 165 12.15 6.25 -17.77
N TYR A 166 12.37 4.99 -17.41
CA TYR A 166 13.71 4.44 -17.18
C TYR A 166 13.88 3.17 -18.00
N GLY A 167 14.74 3.24 -19.03
CA GLY A 167 14.84 2.18 -20.04
C GLY A 167 13.50 1.95 -20.74
N THR A 168 13.00 0.72 -20.74
CA THR A 168 11.71 0.32 -21.32
C THR A 168 10.54 0.40 -20.34
N GLN A 169 10.77 0.90 -19.13
CA GLN A 169 9.82 0.90 -18.03
C GLN A 169 9.31 2.32 -17.71
N ILE A 170 8.13 2.39 -17.10
CA ILE A 170 7.53 3.62 -16.59
C ILE A 170 7.27 3.47 -15.10
N PHE A 171 7.63 4.50 -14.35
CA PHE A 171 7.40 4.61 -12.91
C PHE A 171 6.71 5.92 -12.59
N PHE A 172 6.01 5.97 -11.45
CA PHE A 172 5.69 7.24 -10.81
C PHE A 172 6.99 7.91 -10.36
N ASP A 173 7.08 9.22 -10.58
CA ASP A 173 8.17 10.06 -10.09
C ASP A 173 7.98 10.29 -8.57
N PRO A 174 8.94 9.88 -7.72
CA PRO A 174 8.85 10.10 -6.27
C PRO A 174 9.15 11.54 -5.83
N GLY A 175 9.67 12.40 -6.72
CA GLY A 175 10.07 13.79 -6.42
C GLY A 175 11.57 14.01 -6.38
#